data_AF-A0A9W8KVI2-F1
#
_entry.id   AF-A0A9W8KVI2-F1
#
_cell.length_a   1.000
_cell.length_b   1.000
_cell.length_c   1.000
_cell.angle_alpha   90.00
_cell.angle_beta   90.00
_cell.angle_gamma   90.00
#
_symmetry.space_group_name_H-M   'P 1'
#
loop_
_entity.id
_entity.type
_entity.pdbx_description
1 polymer ?
#
loop_
_entity_poly.entity_id
_entity_poly.type
_entity_poly.pdbx_seq_one_letter_code
_entity_poly.pdbx_strand_id
1 'polypeptide(L)'
;MSTTARSTRNELLQQQQRDEPMSPGTLSSKTIRSFNKHAQRQLVEEQRQAMIENFDMEVEDKIRSMRAQLEADKMDLLLKAECEIAQLPKCVRDMPLKTFIHEYGGDMTAAVRGMLKLDDENSSALISLPEAPLAIRNRRKKAAAAAATALIK
;
A
#
# COMPACT_ATOMS: atom_id res chain seq x y z
N MET A 1 51.85 32.56 50.75
CA MET A 1 51.29 31.46 51.57
C MET A 1 49.97 31.06 50.90
N SER A 2 49.88 30.24 49.85
CA SER A 2 50.35 28.86 49.61
C SER A 2 49.88 27.88 50.68
N THR A 3 48.79 27.14 50.40
CA THR A 3 48.60 25.68 50.63
C THR A 3 47.11 25.28 50.63
N THR A 4 46.47 25.11 49.45
CA THR A 4 45.17 24.38 49.39
C THR A 4 45.01 23.56 48.11
N ALA A 5 46.11 23.14 47.46
CA ALA A 5 46.10 22.29 46.27
C ALA A 5 46.67 20.88 46.51
N ARG A 6 47.01 20.52 47.77
CA ARG A 6 47.58 19.21 48.12
C ARG A 6 46.57 18.20 48.69
N SER A 7 45.33 18.60 48.99
CA SER A 7 44.37 17.73 49.67
C SER A 7 43.64 16.76 48.71
N THR A 8 43.39 17.15 47.47
CA THR A 8 42.63 16.35 46.50
C THR A 8 43.46 15.29 45.76
N ARG A 9 44.80 15.35 45.85
CA ARG A 9 45.66 14.36 45.18
C ARG A 9 45.85 13.08 46.01
N ASN A 10 45.75 13.16 47.34
CA ASN A 10 45.90 11.99 48.21
C ASN A 10 44.63 11.14 48.32
N GLU A 11 43.44 11.71 48.11
CA GLU A 11 42.19 10.93 48.06
C GLU A 11 42.09 10.10 46.77
N LEU A 12 42.58 10.62 45.64
CA LEU A 12 42.54 9.92 44.36
C LEU A 12 43.50 8.71 44.29
N LEU A 13 44.55 8.69 45.11
CA LEU A 13 45.53 7.59 45.17
C LEU A 13 45.13 6.49 46.17
N GLN A 14 44.27 6.79 47.14
CA GLN A 14 43.81 5.81 48.13
C GLN A 14 42.57 5.03 47.66
N GLN A 15 41.86 5.53 46.64
CA GLN A 15 40.76 4.83 45.99
C GLN A 15 41.22 3.86 44.88
N GLN A 16 42.51 3.89 44.52
CA GLN A 16 43.10 3.05 43.47
C GLN A 16 43.76 1.75 44.00
N GLN A 17 43.65 1.46 45.30
CA GLN A 17 44.24 0.27 45.96
C GLN A 17 43.20 -0.63 46.67
N ARG A 18 41.90 -0.55 46.32
CA ARG A 18 40.86 -1.46 46.85
C ARG A 18 40.23 -2.41 45.85
N ASP A 19 40.79 -2.51 44.65
CA ASP A 19 40.38 -3.50 43.66
C ASP A 19 41.52 -4.50 43.44
N GLU A 20 41.83 -5.27 44.49
CA GLU A 20 42.47 -6.56 44.32
C GLU A 20 41.56 -7.43 43.45
N PRO A 21 42.05 -8.07 42.38
CA PRO A 21 41.26 -9.05 41.67
C PRO A 21 40.99 -10.22 42.61
N MET A 22 39.77 -10.29 43.17
CA MET A 22 39.27 -11.52 43.76
C MET A 22 39.50 -12.63 42.75
N SER A 23 40.39 -13.55 43.12
CA SER A 23 40.67 -14.79 42.40
C SER A 23 39.35 -15.37 41.88
N PRO A 24 39.21 -15.66 40.57
CA PRO A 24 38.02 -16.32 40.07
C PRO A 24 38.01 -17.70 40.72
N GLY A 25 37.19 -17.83 41.77
CA GLY A 25 36.89 -19.10 42.39
C GLY A 25 36.57 -20.06 41.26
N THR A 26 37.38 -21.11 41.15
CA THR A 26 37.36 -22.08 40.06
C THR A 26 36.00 -22.77 40.11
N LEU A 27 34.99 -22.17 39.50
CA LEU A 27 33.68 -22.77 39.36
C LEU A 27 33.89 -24.03 38.54
N SER A 28 33.58 -25.17 39.15
CA SER A 28 33.68 -26.49 38.55
C SER A 28 33.15 -26.44 37.11
N SER A 29 33.92 -26.95 36.14
CA SER A 29 33.56 -26.91 34.72
C SER A 29 32.22 -27.59 34.39
N LYS A 30 31.59 -28.28 35.36
CA LYS A 30 30.22 -28.79 35.25
C LYS A 30 29.16 -27.69 35.42
N THR A 31 29.37 -26.75 36.34
CA THR A 31 28.45 -25.64 36.61
C THR A 31 28.49 -24.63 35.46
N ILE A 32 29.68 -24.22 35.01
CA ILE A 32 29.83 -23.29 33.86
C ILE A 32 29.18 -23.85 32.58
N ARG A 33 29.27 -25.17 32.35
CA ARG A 33 28.66 -25.82 31.19
C ARG A 33 27.12 -25.88 31.25
N SER A 34 26.50 -25.95 32.43
CA SER A 34 25.03 -25.96 32.52
C SER A 34 24.43 -24.55 32.39
N PHE A 35 25.08 -23.53 32.96
CA PHE A 35 24.68 -22.13 32.79
C PHE A 35 24.69 -21.70 31.32
N ASN A 36 25.72 -22.11 30.57
CA ASN A 36 25.80 -21.81 29.13
C ASN A 36 24.67 -22.47 28.32
N LYS A 37 24.23 -23.68 28.70
CA LYS A 37 23.08 -24.34 28.04
C LYS A 37 21.75 -23.65 28.32
N HIS A 38 21.55 -23.12 29.53
CA HIS A 38 20.34 -22.36 29.86
C HIS A 38 20.29 -21.02 29.12
N ALA A 39 21.41 -20.28 29.08
CA ALA A 39 21.51 -19.04 28.31
C ALA A 39 21.28 -19.27 26.80
N GLN A 40 21.85 -20.34 26.24
CA GLN A 40 21.64 -20.71 24.84
C GLN A 40 20.16 -21.03 24.55
N ARG A 41 19.47 -21.74 25.45
CA ARG A 41 18.05 -22.06 25.29
C ARG A 41 17.17 -20.80 25.36
N GLN A 42 17.47 -19.88 26.26
CA GLN A 42 16.76 -18.60 26.35
C GLN A 42 16.93 -17.76 25.09
N LEU A 43 18.16 -17.68 24.57
CA LEU A 43 18.45 -16.97 23.33
C LEU A 43 17.74 -17.60 22.11
N VAL A 44 17.68 -18.93 22.04
CA VAL A 44 16.93 -19.62 20.98
C VAL A 44 15.42 -19.34 21.09
N GLU A 45 14.88 -19.31 22.31
CA GLU A 45 13.46 -18.99 22.52
C GLU A 45 13.16 -17.53 22.18
N GLU A 46 14.03 -16.61 22.55
CA GLU A 46 13.92 -15.18 22.21
C GLU A 46 13.97 -14.97 20.69
N GLN A 47 14.88 -15.65 19.99
CA GLN A 47 14.94 -15.63 18.53
C GLN A 47 13.69 -16.20 17.88
N ARG A 48 13.16 -17.30 18.42
CA ARG A 48 11.91 -17.90 17.95
C ARG A 48 10.75 -16.93 18.12
N GLN A 49 10.66 -16.28 19.28
CA GLN A 49 9.59 -15.34 19.58
C GLN A 49 9.67 -14.10 18.67
N ALA A 50 10.86 -13.53 18.48
CA ALA A 50 11.08 -12.42 17.56
C ALA A 50 10.72 -12.79 16.10
N MET A 51 10.97 -14.04 15.69
CA MET A 51 10.60 -14.51 14.35
C MET A 51 9.07 -14.61 14.19
N ILE A 52 8.36 -15.06 15.21
CA ILE A 52 6.88 -15.13 15.20
C ILE A 52 6.30 -13.71 15.13
N GLU A 53 6.80 -12.79 15.95
CA GLU A 53 6.36 -11.40 15.96
C GLU A 53 6.59 -10.71 14.61
N ASN A 54 7.74 -10.95 13.97
CA ASN A 54 7.99 -10.46 12.61
C ASN A 54 7.00 -11.04 11.60
N PHE A 55 6.70 -12.34 11.69
CA PHE A 55 5.72 -12.97 10.80
C PHE A 55 4.31 -12.40 11.00
N ASP A 56 3.89 -12.16 12.23
CA ASP A 56 2.59 -11.54 12.53
C ASP A 56 2.52 -10.13 11.93
N MET A 57 3.58 -9.33 12.05
CA MET A 57 3.66 -8.01 11.40
C MET A 57 3.55 -8.10 9.87
N GLU A 58 4.24 -9.05 9.25
CA GLU A 58 4.17 -9.27 7.80
C GLU A 58 2.76 -9.68 7.35
N VAL A 59 2.09 -10.54 8.11
CA VAL A 59 0.71 -10.95 7.83
C VAL A 59 -0.24 -9.77 7.96
N GLU A 60 -0.11 -8.94 8.99
CA GLU A 60 -0.91 -7.73 9.15
C GLU A 60 -0.71 -6.75 7.99
N ASP A 61 0.54 -6.53 7.58
CA ASP A 61 0.86 -5.68 6.44
C ASP A 61 0.31 -6.24 5.13
N LYS A 62 0.36 -7.56 4.96
CA LYS A 62 -0.24 -8.21 3.80
C LYS A 62 -1.75 -8.03 3.77
N ILE A 63 -2.41 -8.20 4.91
CA ILE A 63 -3.86 -7.97 5.04
C ILE A 63 -4.19 -6.51 4.73
N ARG A 64 -3.43 -5.54 5.26
CA ARG A 64 -3.60 -4.12 4.96
C ARG A 64 -3.46 -3.85 3.46
N SER A 65 -2.41 -4.37 2.83
CA SER A 65 -2.17 -4.22 1.40
C SER A 65 -3.29 -4.83 0.55
N MET A 66 -3.76 -6.03 0.88
CA MET A 66 -4.86 -6.68 0.16
C MET A 66 -6.18 -5.90 0.28
N ARG A 67 -6.48 -5.36 1.46
CA ARG A 67 -7.67 -4.52 1.67
C ARG A 67 -7.58 -3.23 0.87
N ALA A 68 -6.43 -2.55 0.90
CA ALA A 68 -6.22 -1.35 0.10
C ALA A 68 -6.37 -1.61 -1.40
N GLN A 69 -5.85 -2.75 -1.89
CA GLN A 69 -6.01 -3.14 -3.29
C GLN A 69 -7.48 -3.42 -3.63
N LEU A 70 -8.20 -4.15 -2.77
CA LEU A 70 -9.62 -4.43 -2.98
C LEU A 70 -10.46 -3.14 -3.05
N GLU A 71 -10.16 -2.17 -2.19
CA GLU A 71 -10.83 -0.87 -2.19
C GLU A 71 -10.53 -0.09 -3.48
N ALA A 72 -9.27 -0.08 -3.93
CA ALA A 72 -8.89 0.54 -5.19
C ALA A 72 -9.62 -0.12 -6.39
N ASP A 73 -9.62 -1.45 -6.46
CA ASP A 73 -10.28 -2.21 -7.53
C ASP A 73 -11.79 -1.95 -7.54
N LYS A 74 -12.42 -1.89 -6.35
CA LYS A 74 -13.84 -1.55 -6.22
C LYS A 74 -14.12 -0.15 -6.76
N MET A 75 -13.31 0.84 -6.41
CA MET A 75 -13.49 2.21 -6.89
C MET A 75 -13.30 2.30 -8.41
N ASP A 76 -12.31 1.61 -8.95
CA ASP A 76 -12.07 1.55 -10.39
C ASP A 76 -13.24 0.90 -11.14
N LEU A 77 -13.82 -0.18 -10.60
CA LEU A 77 -14.98 -0.83 -11.20
C LEU A 77 -16.21 0.08 -11.17
N LEU A 78 -16.47 0.76 -10.05
CA LEU A 78 -17.57 1.71 -9.95
C LEU A 78 -17.40 2.86 -10.94
N LEU A 79 -16.20 3.45 -11.01
CA LEU A 79 -15.91 4.53 -11.93
C LEU A 79 -16.09 4.09 -13.39
N LYS A 80 -15.65 2.88 -13.75
CA LYS A 80 -15.85 2.32 -15.10
C LYS A 80 -17.34 2.15 -15.40
N ALA A 81 -18.11 1.57 -14.48
CA ALA A 81 -19.54 1.39 -14.64
C ALA A 81 -20.27 2.74 -14.79
N GLU A 82 -19.94 3.74 -13.96
CA GLU A 82 -20.48 5.08 -14.07
C GLU A 82 -20.14 5.74 -15.41
N CYS A 83 -18.90 5.56 -15.89
CA CYS A 83 -18.47 6.07 -17.19
C CYS A 83 -19.21 5.41 -18.36
N GLU A 84 -19.45 4.10 -18.28
CA GLU A 84 -20.22 3.35 -19.28
C GLU A 84 -21.70 3.78 -19.28
N ILE A 85 -22.31 3.89 -18.10
CA ILE A 85 -23.69 4.38 -17.94
C ILE A 85 -23.81 5.81 -18.45
N ALA A 86 -22.81 6.66 -18.20
CA ALA A 86 -22.80 8.05 -18.64
C ALA A 86 -22.75 8.18 -20.17
N GLN A 87 -22.13 7.23 -20.88
CA GLN A 87 -22.09 7.17 -22.34
C GLN A 87 -23.45 6.79 -22.94
N LEU A 88 -24.31 6.10 -22.18
CA LEU A 88 -25.64 5.73 -22.66
C LEU A 88 -26.50 6.97 -22.90
N PRO A 89 -27.23 7.04 -24.04
CA PRO A 89 -28.24 8.06 -24.27
C PRO A 89 -29.29 8.08 -23.15
N LYS A 90 -29.75 9.26 -22.75
CA LYS A 90 -30.71 9.43 -21.64
C LYS A 90 -31.97 8.55 -21.81
N CYS A 91 -32.50 8.48 -23.03
CA CYS A 91 -33.67 7.67 -23.35
C CYS A 91 -33.47 6.16 -23.10
N VAL A 92 -32.25 5.65 -23.24
CA VAL A 92 -31.93 4.24 -22.95
C VAL A 92 -31.71 4.04 -21.46
N ARG A 93 -31.09 5.01 -20.79
CA ARG A 93 -30.80 4.94 -19.34
C ARG A 93 -32.05 4.90 -18.48
N ASP A 94 -33.09 5.62 -18.90
CA ASP A 94 -34.36 5.69 -18.18
C ASP A 94 -35.32 4.52 -18.53
N MET A 95 -34.96 3.69 -19.52
CA MET A 95 -35.75 2.54 -19.95
C MET A 95 -35.62 1.37 -18.96
N PRO A 96 -36.71 0.66 -18.62
CA PRO A 96 -36.61 -0.57 -17.86
C PRO A 96 -35.71 -1.60 -18.56
N LEU A 97 -34.73 -2.15 -17.84
CA LEU A 97 -33.77 -3.11 -18.41
C LEU A 97 -34.46 -4.32 -19.06
N LYS A 98 -35.57 -4.77 -18.48
CA LYS A 98 -36.40 -5.86 -19.03
C LYS A 98 -36.89 -5.53 -20.45
N THR A 99 -37.38 -4.31 -20.67
CA THR A 99 -37.84 -3.81 -21.97
C THR A 99 -36.66 -3.71 -22.94
N PHE A 100 -35.53 -3.16 -22.51
CA PHE A 100 -34.33 -3.05 -23.34
C PHE A 100 -33.84 -4.40 -23.88
N ILE A 101 -33.83 -5.43 -23.04
CA ILE A 101 -33.37 -6.78 -23.42
C ILE A 101 -34.42 -7.50 -24.28
N HIS A 102 -35.69 -7.47 -23.91
CA HIS A 102 -36.71 -8.27 -24.61
C HIS A 102 -37.20 -7.65 -25.92
N GLU A 103 -37.35 -6.32 -25.98
CA GLU A 103 -37.90 -5.65 -27.17
C GLU A 103 -36.80 -5.24 -28.16
N TYR A 104 -35.62 -4.87 -27.65
CA TYR A 104 -34.51 -4.37 -28.48
C TYR A 104 -33.29 -5.29 -28.51
N GLY A 105 -33.36 -6.46 -27.86
CA GLY A 105 -32.28 -7.46 -27.89
C GLY A 105 -30.97 -7.00 -27.27
N GLY A 106 -30.99 -5.91 -26.48
CA GLY A 106 -29.77 -5.28 -25.98
C GLY A 106 -29.04 -4.37 -26.98
N ASP A 107 -29.62 -4.09 -28.15
CA ASP A 107 -29.06 -3.14 -29.12
C ASP A 107 -29.44 -1.70 -28.76
N MET A 108 -28.42 -0.90 -28.43
CA MET A 108 -28.56 0.51 -28.08
C MET A 108 -29.11 1.33 -29.24
N THR A 109 -28.72 1.04 -30.47
CA THR A 109 -29.15 1.83 -31.64
C THR A 109 -30.62 1.59 -31.97
N ALA A 110 -31.08 0.35 -31.84
CA ALA A 110 -32.47 -0.02 -32.01
C ALA A 110 -33.35 0.62 -30.92
N ALA A 111 -32.91 0.59 -29.66
CA ALA A 111 -33.63 1.19 -28.54
C ALA A 111 -33.77 2.73 -28.67
N VAL A 112 -32.69 3.41 -29.07
CA VAL A 112 -32.71 4.86 -29.33
C VAL A 112 -33.67 5.19 -30.47
N ARG A 113 -33.63 4.42 -31.57
CA ARG A 113 -34.51 4.61 -32.74
C ARG A 113 -35.98 4.41 -32.39
N GLY A 114 -36.31 3.32 -31.70
CA GLY A 114 -37.67 3.01 -31.27
C GLY A 114 -38.26 4.07 -30.33
N MET A 115 -37.44 4.64 -29.45
CA MET A 115 -37.90 5.67 -28.51
C MET A 115 -38.03 7.06 -29.12
N LEU A 116 -37.12 7.45 -30.00
CA LEU A 116 -37.15 8.77 -30.63
C LEU A 116 -38.05 8.80 -31.88
N LYS A 117 -38.64 7.67 -32.29
CA LYS A 117 -39.43 7.52 -33.53
C LYS A 117 -38.75 8.18 -34.73
N LEU A 118 -37.43 8.01 -34.82
CA LEU A 118 -36.63 8.60 -35.89
C LEU A 118 -36.78 7.73 -37.13
N ASP A 119 -37.24 8.36 -38.22
CA ASP A 119 -37.19 7.77 -39.55
C ASP A 119 -35.73 7.55 -39.97
N ASP A 120 -35.47 6.47 -40.72
CA ASP A 120 -34.14 5.97 -41.06
C ASP A 120 -33.18 7.03 -41.66
N GLU A 121 -33.73 8.07 -42.30
CA GLU A 121 -33.01 9.13 -43.00
C GLU A 121 -32.24 10.11 -42.08
N ASN A 122 -32.66 10.28 -40.81
CA ASN A 122 -32.06 11.26 -39.89
C ASN A 122 -30.94 10.68 -38.98
N SER A 123 -30.57 9.42 -39.22
CA SER A 123 -29.72 8.60 -38.33
C SER A 123 -28.25 9.03 -38.26
N SER A 124 -27.73 9.62 -39.34
CA SER A 124 -26.30 9.99 -39.45
C SER A 124 -25.91 11.16 -38.55
N ALA A 125 -26.89 11.95 -38.07
CA ALA A 125 -26.64 13.14 -37.27
C ALA A 125 -26.49 12.85 -35.75
N LEU A 126 -27.07 11.75 -35.24
CA LEU A 126 -27.01 11.42 -33.81
C LEU A 126 -25.84 10.51 -33.43
N ILE A 127 -25.20 9.86 -34.40
CA ILE A 127 -23.96 9.08 -34.21
C ILE A 127 -22.72 10.00 -34.15
N SER A 128 -22.91 11.32 -34.31
CA SER A 128 -21.85 12.33 -34.15
C SER A 128 -22.05 13.17 -32.88
N LEU A 129 -21.95 12.55 -31.70
CA LEU A 129 -21.82 13.24 -30.41
C LEU A 129 -20.76 12.52 -29.55
N PRO A 130 -20.02 13.26 -28.71
CA PRO A 130 -18.64 13.63 -28.96
C PRO A 130 -17.63 12.60 -28.44
N GLU A 131 -16.57 12.43 -29.22
CA GLU A 131 -15.35 11.69 -28.90
C GLU A 131 -14.70 12.20 -27.59
N ALA A 132 -15.09 11.58 -26.48
CA ALA A 132 -14.57 11.79 -25.12
C ALA A 132 -14.68 13.23 -24.55
N PRO A 133 -14.93 13.37 -23.22
CA PRO A 133 -14.79 14.68 -22.58
C PRO A 133 -13.36 15.21 -22.77
N LEU A 134 -13.23 16.47 -23.25
CA LEU A 134 -11.97 17.17 -23.53
C LEU A 134 -10.92 17.05 -22.41
N ALA A 135 -11.35 16.84 -21.17
CA ALA A 135 -10.49 16.59 -20.01
C ALA A 135 -9.58 15.36 -20.16
N ILE A 136 -10.04 14.29 -20.83
CA ILE A 136 -9.26 13.06 -21.05
C ILE A 136 -8.25 13.26 -22.20
N ARG A 137 -8.64 13.99 -23.25
CA ARG A 137 -7.78 14.30 -24.40
C ARG A 137 -6.58 15.17 -24.01
N ASN A 138 -6.78 16.12 -23.10
CA ASN A 138 -5.71 16.98 -22.60
C ASN A 138 -4.70 16.22 -21.73
N ARG A 139 -5.14 15.20 -20.96
CA ARG A 139 -4.22 14.33 -20.21
C ARG A 139 -3.40 13.42 -21.12
N ARG A 140 -4.01 12.84 -22.17
CA ARG A 140 -3.29 12.02 -23.17
C ARG A 140 -2.28 12.83 -23.97
N LYS A 141 -2.62 14.05 -24.40
CA LYS A 141 -1.66 14.95 -25.08
C LYS A 141 -0.52 15.37 -24.16
N LYS A 142 -0.79 15.68 -22.88
CA LYS A 142 0.25 16.07 -21.92
C LYS A 142 1.17 14.91 -21.54
N ALA A 143 0.64 13.69 -21.41
CA ALA A 143 1.41 12.47 -21.19
C ALA A 143 2.26 12.09 -22.42
N ALA A 144 1.71 12.19 -23.63
CA ALA A 144 2.45 11.95 -24.87
C ALA A 144 3.56 12.98 -25.10
N ALA A 145 3.32 14.27 -24.81
CA ALA A 145 4.34 15.31 -24.91
C ALA A 145 5.46 15.14 -23.86
N ALA A 146 5.13 14.71 -22.64
CA ALA A 146 6.11 14.39 -21.61
C ALA A 146 6.97 13.17 -21.99
N ALA A 147 6.36 12.12 -22.56
CA ALA A 147 7.07 10.93 -23.01
C ALA A 147 8.00 11.21 -24.21
N ALA A 148 7.55 12.01 -25.18
CA ALA A 148 8.36 12.38 -26.35
C ALA A 148 9.57 13.27 -25.98
N THR A 149 9.44 14.12 -24.95
CA THR A 149 10.54 14.96 -24.47
C THR A 149 11.58 14.16 -23.67
N ALA A 150 11.19 13.05 -23.07
CA ALA A 150 12.09 12.16 -22.31
C ALA A 150 12.92 11.21 -23.19
N LEU A 151 12.59 11.07 -24.48
CA LEU A 151 13.29 10.18 -25.42
C LEU A 151 14.40 10.90 -26.22
N ILE A 152 14.55 12.22 -26.05
CA ILE A 152 15.51 13.07 -26.79
C ILE A 152 16.66 13.56 -25.87
N LYS A 153 16.70 13.12 -24.60
CA LYS A 153 17.82 13.36 -23.67
C LYS A 153 18.53 12.05 -23.35
#